data_AF-A0AAV4U3W3-F1
#
_entry.id   AF-A0AAV4U3W3-F1
#
_cell.length_a   1.000
_cell.length_b   1.000
_cell.length_c   1.000
_cell.angle_alpha   90.00
_cell.angle_beta   90.00
_cell.angle_gamma   90.00
#
_symmetry.space_group_name_H-M   'P 1'
#
loop_
_entity.id
_entity.type
_entity.pdbx_description
1 polymer ?
#
loop_
_entity_poly.entity_id
_entity_poly.type
_entity_poly.pdbx_seq_one_letter_code
_entity_poly.pdbx_strand_id
1 'polypeptide(L)'
;MNVSNIFRVVKGFKKQDLKTLAEELGLSIPASITILELNDFIINSSAYKDDAEFVKEILGTAVEERKQREELEKEERIQREEKDERERGRKFELEKKSLDNELELARITGREIPSDLTEAGNSRRKYTLPKLQFRQFGEDLKDWLPFWSQFQYIDKDEEIAPEDKFQYLLQVTIVGSRAREVVESFPPTGPNYIKAVESLKSRFGKDDLLVEIYVN
;
A
#
# COMPACT_ATOMS: atom_id res chain seq x y z
N MET A 1 0.71 -14.49 48.53
CA MET A 1 -0.22 -15.10 47.57
C MET A 1 0.34 -14.88 46.18
N ASN A 2 0.63 -15.95 45.46
CA ASN A 2 1.30 -15.92 44.17
C ASN A 2 0.26 -15.48 43.13
N VAL A 3 0.35 -14.25 42.64
CA VAL A 3 -0.52 -13.75 41.57
C VAL A 3 -0.09 -14.45 40.28
N SER A 4 -0.72 -15.58 39.97
CA SER A 4 -0.59 -16.28 38.70
C SER A 4 -1.15 -15.41 37.60
N ASN A 5 -0.29 -14.53 37.08
CA ASN A 5 -0.66 -13.56 36.05
C ASN A 5 -0.65 -14.28 34.70
N ILE A 6 -1.80 -14.41 34.04
CA ILE A 6 -1.93 -15.00 32.68
C ILE A 6 -0.93 -14.35 31.70
N PHE A 7 -0.67 -13.04 31.88
CA PHE A 7 0.34 -12.25 31.17
C PHE A 7 1.78 -12.83 31.20
N ARG A 8 2.11 -13.68 32.18
CA ARG A 8 3.45 -14.24 32.33
C ARG A 8 3.64 -15.54 31.53
N VAL A 9 2.55 -16.22 31.18
CA VAL A 9 2.59 -17.59 30.64
C VAL A 9 2.21 -17.63 29.17
N VAL A 10 1.12 -16.94 28.79
CA VAL A 10 0.71 -16.83 27.39
C VAL A 10 1.17 -15.47 26.87
N LYS A 11 1.97 -15.44 25.79
CA LYS A 11 2.50 -14.20 25.21
C LYS A 11 1.76 -13.84 23.93
N GLY A 12 1.67 -12.54 23.64
CA GLY A 12 1.14 -12.04 22.37
C GLY A 12 -0.39 -12.08 22.23
N PHE A 13 -1.11 -12.30 23.33
CA PHE A 13 -2.56 -12.15 23.35
C PHE A 13 -2.97 -10.68 23.33
N LYS A 14 -4.10 -10.40 22.70
CA LYS A 14 -4.76 -9.10 22.60
C LYS A 14 -5.98 -9.07 23.53
N LYS A 15 -6.53 -7.89 23.80
CA LYS A 15 -7.77 -7.72 24.58
C LYS A 15 -8.93 -8.59 24.05
N GLN A 16 -9.02 -8.77 22.73
CA GLN A 16 -10.05 -9.60 22.11
C GLN A 16 -9.90 -11.09 22.44
N ASP A 17 -8.67 -11.60 22.56
CA ASP A 17 -8.43 -13.01 22.87
C ASP A 17 -8.92 -13.33 24.29
N LEU A 18 -8.72 -12.40 25.23
CA LEU A 18 -9.29 -12.51 26.57
C LEU A 18 -10.81 -12.35 26.60
N LYS A 19 -11.40 -11.60 25.65
CA LYS A 19 -12.87 -11.50 25.55
C LYS A 19 -13.46 -12.82 25.07
N THR A 20 -12.91 -13.38 24.00
CA THR A 20 -13.29 -14.72 23.51
C THR A 20 -13.16 -15.76 24.61
N LEU A 21 -12.04 -15.76 25.34
CA LEU A 21 -11.85 -16.66 26.47
C LEU A 21 -12.94 -16.47 27.54
N ALA A 22 -13.21 -15.24 27.96
CA ALA A 22 -14.21 -14.99 28.98
C ALA A 22 -15.64 -15.35 28.51
N GLU A 23 -15.96 -15.17 27.22
CA GLU A 23 -17.22 -15.65 26.61
C GLU A 23 -17.31 -17.19 26.64
N GLU A 24 -16.23 -17.90 26.29
CA GLU A 24 -16.15 -19.36 26.34
C GLU A 24 -16.27 -19.91 27.76
N LEU A 25 -15.74 -19.19 28.75
CA LEU A 25 -15.91 -19.50 30.17
C LEU A 25 -17.31 -19.13 30.70
N GLY A 26 -18.20 -18.59 29.86
CA GLY A 26 -19.55 -18.17 30.24
C GLY A 26 -19.58 -16.96 31.18
N LEU A 27 -18.51 -16.17 31.20
CA LEU A 27 -18.42 -14.96 32.02
C LEU A 27 -19.15 -13.81 31.32
N SER A 28 -19.96 -13.07 32.09
CA SER A 28 -20.61 -11.86 31.58
C SER A 28 -19.63 -10.70 31.59
N ILE A 29 -19.25 -10.22 30.40
CA ILE A 29 -18.24 -9.18 30.23
C ILE A 29 -18.91 -7.82 29.98
N PRO A 30 -18.65 -6.78 30.81
CA PRO A 30 -19.07 -5.41 30.53
C PRO A 30 -18.41 -4.84 29.27
N ALA A 31 -19.17 -4.11 28.44
CA ALA A 31 -18.69 -3.59 27.15
C ALA A 31 -17.42 -2.69 27.25
N SER A 32 -17.30 -1.94 28.35
CA SER A 32 -16.20 -0.98 28.61
C SER A 32 -15.05 -1.55 29.43
N ILE A 33 -15.02 -2.86 29.72
CA ILE A 33 -13.99 -3.46 30.58
C ILE A 33 -12.58 -3.22 30.03
N THR A 34 -11.62 -2.93 30.90
CA THR A 34 -10.20 -2.83 30.54
C THR A 34 -9.56 -4.21 30.44
N ILE A 35 -8.37 -4.30 29.81
CA ILE A 35 -7.65 -5.57 29.70
C ILE A 35 -7.23 -6.13 31.08
N LEU A 36 -6.93 -5.24 32.03
CA LEU A 36 -6.55 -5.61 33.40
C LEU A 36 -7.75 -6.14 34.19
N GLU A 37 -8.88 -5.43 34.13
CA GLU A 37 -10.12 -5.88 34.79
C GLU A 37 -10.61 -7.21 34.20
N LEU A 38 -10.44 -7.42 32.90
CA LEU A 38 -10.81 -8.66 32.22
C LEU A 38 -9.92 -9.83 32.68
N ASN A 39 -8.61 -9.60 32.78
CA ASN A 39 -7.66 -10.56 33.34
C ASN A 39 -8.01 -10.91 34.79
N ASP A 40 -8.35 -9.91 35.61
CA ASP A 40 -8.77 -10.13 37.00
C ASP A 40 -10.07 -10.93 37.09
N PHE A 41 -11.04 -10.68 36.19
CA PHE A 41 -12.27 -11.46 36.09
C PHE A 41 -12.00 -12.94 35.80
N ILE A 42 -11.11 -13.21 34.84
CA ILE A 42 -10.75 -14.57 34.44
C ILE A 42 -10.02 -15.29 35.57
N ILE A 43 -9.01 -14.66 36.20
CA ILE A 43 -8.23 -15.27 37.29
C ILE A 43 -9.10 -15.57 38.52
N ASN A 44 -10.11 -14.73 38.78
CA ASN A 44 -11.02 -14.92 39.91
C ASN A 44 -12.19 -15.88 39.62
N SER A 45 -12.41 -16.26 38.36
CA SER A 45 -13.44 -17.23 37.97
C SER A 45 -13.23 -18.60 38.61
N SER A 46 -14.32 -19.37 38.77
CA SER A 46 -14.22 -20.76 39.21
C SER A 46 -13.41 -21.59 38.21
N ALA A 47 -13.65 -21.41 36.92
CA ALA A 47 -12.96 -22.15 35.86
C ALA A 47 -11.42 -22.05 35.96
N TYR A 48 -10.88 -20.85 36.23
CA TYR A 48 -9.42 -20.69 36.39
C TYR A 48 -8.89 -21.27 37.70
N LYS A 49 -9.70 -21.25 38.77
CA LYS A 49 -9.32 -21.84 40.07
C LYS A 49 -9.39 -23.36 40.07
N ASP A 50 -10.31 -23.92 39.29
CA ASP A 50 -10.53 -25.35 39.13
C ASP A 50 -9.47 -25.97 38.21
N ASP A 51 -9.21 -25.35 37.05
CA ASP A 51 -8.17 -25.79 36.12
C ASP A 51 -7.53 -24.61 35.38
N ALA A 52 -6.45 -24.09 35.97
CA ALA A 52 -5.69 -23.00 35.37
C ALA A 52 -4.96 -23.39 34.08
N GLU A 53 -4.63 -24.68 33.90
CA GLU A 53 -3.89 -25.13 32.71
C GLU A 53 -4.82 -25.23 31.51
N PHE A 54 -6.04 -25.74 31.72
CA PHE A 54 -7.10 -25.75 30.72
C PHE A 54 -7.43 -24.34 30.22
N VAL A 55 -7.59 -23.37 31.12
CA VAL A 55 -7.89 -21.98 30.72
C VAL A 55 -6.73 -21.35 29.91
N LYS A 56 -5.48 -21.68 30.23
CA LYS A 56 -4.32 -21.22 29.44
C LYS A 56 -4.27 -21.90 28.07
N GLU A 57 -4.64 -23.17 27.97
CA GLU A 57 -4.70 -23.90 26.71
C GLU A 57 -5.75 -23.28 25.78
N ILE A 58 -6.94 -22.96 26.30
CA ILE A 58 -7.97 -22.25 25.54
C ILE A 58 -7.43 -20.90 25.04
N LEU A 59 -6.81 -20.11 25.92
CA LEU A 59 -6.23 -18.82 25.50
C LEU A 59 -5.13 -19.00 24.46
N GLY A 60 -4.29 -20.02 24.62
CA GLY A 60 -3.24 -20.36 23.65
C GLY A 60 -3.82 -20.69 22.29
N THR A 61 -4.84 -21.54 22.25
CA THR A 61 -5.56 -21.91 21.02
C THR A 61 -6.21 -20.69 20.37
N ALA A 62 -6.93 -19.87 21.12
CA ALA A 62 -7.56 -18.65 20.60
C ALA A 62 -6.53 -17.66 20.01
N VAL A 63 -5.36 -17.52 20.64
CA VAL A 63 -4.27 -16.68 20.14
C VAL A 63 -3.69 -17.22 18.84
N GLU A 64 -3.46 -18.54 18.75
CA GLU A 64 -2.93 -19.17 17.54
C GLU A 64 -3.94 -19.15 16.39
N GLU A 65 -5.22 -19.44 16.65
CA GLU A 65 -6.28 -19.31 15.65
C GLU A 65 -6.38 -17.89 15.10
N ARG A 66 -6.27 -16.88 15.97
CA ARG A 66 -6.23 -15.49 15.51
C ARG A 66 -5.03 -15.22 14.61
N LYS A 67 -3.83 -15.65 14.99
CA LYS A 67 -2.63 -15.44 14.17
C LYS A 67 -2.76 -16.12 12.81
N GLN A 68 -3.29 -17.35 12.78
CA GLN A 68 -3.55 -18.06 11.54
C GLN A 68 -4.56 -17.33 10.65
N ARG A 69 -5.65 -16.82 11.24
CA ARG A 69 -6.62 -16.01 10.52
C ARG A 69 -6.01 -14.72 9.96
N GLU A 70 -5.21 -14.01 10.76
CA GLU A 70 -4.52 -12.78 10.33
C GLU A 70 -3.57 -13.06 9.14
N GLU A 71 -2.85 -14.19 9.14
CA GLU A 71 -1.99 -14.58 8.01
C GLU A 71 -2.81 -15.02 6.78
N LEU A 72 -3.88 -15.79 6.95
CA LEU A 72 -4.77 -16.17 5.84
C LEU A 72 -5.40 -14.94 5.18
N GLU A 73 -5.88 -13.96 5.96
CA GLU A 73 -6.44 -12.72 5.43
C GLU A 73 -5.39 -11.90 4.67
N LYS A 74 -4.13 -11.92 5.13
CA LYS A 74 -3.01 -11.26 4.48
C LYS A 74 -2.65 -11.96 3.17
N GLU A 75 -2.60 -13.29 3.14
CA GLU A 75 -2.38 -14.07 1.92
C GLU A 75 -3.50 -13.85 0.90
N GLU A 76 -4.77 -13.87 1.32
CA GLU A 76 -5.90 -13.56 0.45
C GLU A 76 -5.81 -12.16 -0.13
N ARG A 77 -5.40 -11.16 0.66
CA ARG A 77 -5.24 -9.79 0.18
C ARG A 77 -4.16 -9.71 -0.91
N ILE A 78 -3.01 -10.35 -0.69
CA ILE A 78 -1.93 -10.43 -1.68
C ILE A 78 -2.42 -11.12 -2.97
N GLN A 79 -3.12 -12.25 -2.85
CA GLN A 79 -3.64 -12.96 -4.03
C GLN A 79 -4.66 -12.14 -4.82
N ARG A 80 -5.52 -11.37 -4.14
CA ARG A 80 -6.47 -10.46 -4.79
C ARG A 80 -5.72 -9.37 -5.55
N GLU A 81 -4.74 -8.73 -4.93
CA GLU A 81 -3.93 -7.68 -5.57
C GLU A 81 -3.19 -8.21 -6.80
N GLU A 82 -2.57 -9.38 -6.72
CA GLU A 82 -1.89 -10.01 -7.86
C GLU A 82 -2.89 -10.39 -8.97
N LYS A 83 -4.08 -10.89 -8.60
CA LYS A 83 -5.12 -11.23 -9.58
C LYS A 83 -5.58 -9.98 -10.34
N ASP A 84 -5.83 -8.89 -9.63
CA ASP A 84 -6.23 -7.62 -10.21
C ASP A 84 -5.13 -7.06 -11.12
N GLU A 85 -3.86 -7.22 -10.74
CA GLU A 85 -2.73 -6.82 -11.58
C GLU A 85 -2.62 -7.67 -12.86
N ARG A 86 -2.77 -9.00 -12.76
CA ARG A 86 -2.83 -9.88 -13.93
C ARG A 86 -4.01 -9.54 -14.84
N GLU A 87 -5.16 -9.17 -14.29
CA GLU A 87 -6.32 -8.74 -15.07
C GLU A 87 -6.07 -7.42 -15.80
N ARG A 88 -5.46 -6.43 -15.12
CA ARG A 88 -5.03 -5.18 -15.76
C ARG A 88 -4.02 -5.44 -16.88
N GLY A 89 -3.03 -6.29 -16.65
CA GLY A 89 -2.03 -6.68 -17.65
C GLY A 89 -2.67 -7.32 -18.89
N ARG A 90 -3.58 -8.28 -18.70
CA ARG A 90 -4.32 -8.91 -19.81
C ARG A 90 -5.17 -7.91 -20.58
N LYS A 91 -5.86 -7.01 -19.89
CA LYS A 91 -6.67 -5.97 -20.53
C LYS A 91 -5.81 -5.06 -21.41
N PHE A 92 -4.67 -4.60 -20.87
CA PHE A 92 -3.73 -3.77 -21.61
C PHE A 92 -3.17 -4.50 -22.85
N GLU A 93 -2.82 -5.78 -22.72
CA GLU A 93 -2.33 -6.57 -23.84
C GLU A 93 -3.38 -6.76 -24.94
N LEU A 94 -4.64 -7.01 -24.57
CA LEU A 94 -5.74 -7.11 -25.52
C LEU A 94 -5.99 -5.79 -26.25
N GLU A 95 -5.93 -4.67 -25.54
CA GLU A 95 -6.09 -3.33 -26.11
C GLU A 95 -4.96 -3.01 -27.09
N LYS A 96 -3.71 -3.33 -26.72
CA LYS A 96 -2.55 -3.22 -27.62
C LYS A 96 -2.74 -4.04 -28.90
N LYS A 97 -3.14 -5.30 -28.77
CA LYS A 97 -3.43 -6.18 -29.93
C LYS A 97 -4.57 -5.64 -30.80
N SER A 98 -5.59 -5.03 -30.20
CA SER A 98 -6.71 -4.42 -30.94
C SER A 98 -6.23 -3.23 -31.77
N LEU A 99 -5.41 -2.35 -31.19
CA LEU A 99 -4.79 -1.22 -31.88
C LEU A 99 -3.90 -1.66 -33.05
N ASP A 100 -3.06 -2.67 -32.83
CA ASP A 100 -2.19 -3.21 -33.88
C ASP A 100 -3.01 -3.76 -35.06
N ASN A 101 -4.09 -4.50 -34.78
CA ASN A 101 -5.00 -5.03 -35.80
C ASN A 101 -5.75 -3.91 -36.54
N GLU A 102 -6.19 -2.86 -35.85
CA GLU A 102 -6.82 -1.70 -36.48
C GLU A 102 -5.87 -0.96 -37.43
N LEU A 103 -4.60 -0.80 -37.03
CA LEU A 103 -3.57 -0.19 -37.87
C LEU A 103 -3.27 -1.04 -39.12
N GLU A 104 -3.26 -2.36 -38.99
CA GLU A 104 -3.11 -3.28 -40.11
C GLU A 104 -4.31 -3.19 -41.09
N LEU A 105 -5.54 -3.14 -40.57
CA LEU A 105 -6.74 -2.95 -41.38
C LEU A 105 -6.76 -1.61 -42.12
N ALA A 106 -6.28 -0.53 -41.51
CA ALA A 106 -6.15 0.78 -42.17
C ALA A 106 -5.17 0.73 -43.35
N ARG A 107 -4.06 -0.02 -43.22
CA ARG A 107 -3.08 -0.21 -44.31
C ARG A 107 -3.65 -1.01 -45.48
N ILE A 108 -4.45 -2.04 -45.21
CA ILE A 108 -5.02 -2.92 -46.26
C ILE A 108 -6.17 -2.24 -47.01
N THR A 109 -6.98 -1.42 -46.33
CA THR A 109 -8.18 -0.79 -46.90
C THR A 109 -7.92 0.49 -47.70
N GLY A 110 -6.66 0.93 -47.81
CA GLY A 110 -6.28 2.08 -48.64
C GLY A 110 -6.90 3.41 -48.21
N ARG A 111 -7.38 3.53 -46.96
CA ARG A 111 -7.69 4.82 -46.38
C ARG A 111 -6.37 5.56 -46.18
N GLU A 112 -6.25 6.75 -46.78
CA GLU A 112 -5.08 7.60 -46.60
C GLU A 112 -4.84 7.85 -45.11
N ILE A 113 -3.76 7.25 -44.61
CA ILE A 113 -3.15 7.62 -43.35
C ILE A 113 -2.57 9.03 -43.58
N PRO A 114 -2.85 10.01 -42.72
CA PRO A 114 -2.25 11.34 -42.83
C PRO A 114 -0.74 11.23 -43.02
N SER A 115 -0.22 12.03 -43.95
CA SER A 115 1.11 11.96 -44.58
C SER A 115 2.31 12.18 -43.64
N ASP A 116 2.12 12.18 -42.32
CA ASP A 116 3.15 12.52 -41.33
C ASP A 116 4.05 11.35 -40.91
N LEU A 117 3.85 10.14 -41.47
CA LEU A 117 4.60 8.94 -41.07
C LEU A 117 5.74 8.51 -42.03
N THR A 118 6.06 9.29 -43.07
CA THR A 118 7.04 8.87 -44.10
C THR A 118 8.20 9.83 -44.35
N GLU A 119 8.80 10.41 -43.31
CA GLU A 119 10.08 11.14 -43.46
C GLU A 119 11.08 10.84 -42.35
N ALA A 120 11.66 9.63 -42.41
CA ALA A 120 13.01 9.39 -41.91
C ALA A 120 14.01 10.06 -42.87
N GLY A 121 14.28 11.35 -42.64
CA GLY A 121 15.13 12.17 -43.50
C GLY A 121 15.82 13.30 -42.74
N ASN A 122 16.74 12.92 -41.85
CA ASN A 122 17.91 13.70 -41.43
C ASN A 122 17.76 15.24 -41.29
N SER A 123 16.84 15.67 -40.42
CA SER A 123 16.85 17.01 -39.85
C SER A 123 16.57 16.85 -38.37
N ARG A 124 17.45 17.34 -37.49
CA ARG A 124 17.18 17.46 -36.04
C ARG A 124 16.01 18.43 -35.85
N ARG A 125 14.79 17.97 -36.10
CA ARG A 125 13.56 18.66 -35.74
C ARG A 125 13.57 18.67 -34.21
N LYS A 126 13.82 19.84 -33.62
CA LYS A 126 13.56 20.07 -32.19
C LYS A 126 12.05 19.99 -32.01
N TYR A 127 11.53 18.78 -31.82
CA TYR A 127 10.19 18.57 -31.33
C TYR A 127 10.13 19.19 -29.93
N THR A 128 9.53 20.36 -29.83
CA THR A 128 9.08 20.85 -28.53
C THR A 128 7.74 20.19 -28.30
N LEU A 129 7.79 19.03 -27.63
CA LEU A 129 6.61 18.39 -27.07
C LEU A 129 5.85 19.42 -26.22
N PRO A 130 4.52 19.49 -26.27
CA PRO A 130 3.75 20.19 -25.25
C PRO A 130 4.24 19.66 -23.90
N LYS A 131 4.83 20.53 -23.08
CA LYS A 131 5.44 20.12 -21.82
C LYS A 131 4.40 19.32 -21.04
N LEU A 132 4.69 18.05 -20.79
CA LEU A 132 3.86 17.18 -19.97
C LEU A 132 3.66 17.90 -18.64
N GLN A 133 2.49 18.51 -18.44
CA GLN A 133 2.14 19.19 -17.20
C GLN A 133 1.79 18.11 -16.19
N PHE A 134 2.81 17.47 -15.64
CA PHE A 134 2.66 16.65 -14.45
C PHE A 134 1.97 17.48 -13.37
N ARG A 135 0.98 16.88 -12.71
CA ARG A 135 0.45 17.47 -11.47
C ARG A 135 1.61 17.67 -10.52
N GLN A 136 1.82 18.92 -10.12
CA GLN A 136 2.84 19.24 -9.14
C GLN A 136 2.33 18.89 -7.75
N PHE A 137 3.21 18.40 -6.90
CA PHE A 137 2.91 18.04 -5.53
C PHE A 137 3.68 18.91 -4.54
N GLY A 138 2.98 19.42 -3.54
CA GLY A 138 3.52 20.33 -2.53
C GLY A 138 3.50 19.73 -1.13
N GLU A 139 2.33 19.72 -0.51
CA GLU A 139 2.14 19.18 0.84
C GLU A 139 0.73 18.69 1.15
N ASP A 140 -0.26 18.99 0.30
CA ASP A 140 -1.63 18.55 0.52
C ASP A 140 -1.77 17.04 0.26
N LEU A 141 -2.08 16.28 1.31
CA LEU A 141 -2.28 14.85 1.24
C LEU A 141 -3.44 14.47 0.29
N LYS A 142 -4.42 15.36 0.06
CA LYS A 142 -5.49 15.17 -0.94
C LYS A 142 -4.98 15.16 -2.39
N ASP A 143 -3.78 15.68 -2.62
CA ASP A 143 -3.15 15.68 -3.93
C ASP A 143 -2.13 14.55 -4.08
N TRP A 144 -1.80 13.83 -3.00
CA TRP A 144 -0.82 12.74 -3.04
C TRP A 144 -1.23 11.60 -3.98
N LEU A 145 -2.45 11.07 -3.85
CA LEU A 145 -2.90 9.96 -4.71
C LEU A 145 -2.99 10.36 -6.20
N PRO A 146 -3.60 11.50 -6.56
CA PRO A 146 -3.57 12.00 -7.94
C PRO A 146 -2.15 12.24 -8.47
N PHE A 147 -1.23 12.76 -7.65
CA PHE A 147 0.17 12.92 -8.02
C PHE A 147 0.86 11.57 -8.25
N TRP A 148 0.84 10.70 -7.24
CA TRP A 148 1.59 9.45 -7.25
C TRP A 148 1.08 8.50 -8.33
N SER A 149 -0.23 8.49 -8.59
CA SER A 149 -0.82 7.71 -9.68
C SER A 149 -0.24 8.03 -11.05
N GLN A 150 0.20 9.28 -11.29
CA GLN A 150 0.84 9.70 -12.53
C GLN A 150 2.36 9.49 -12.46
N PHE A 151 2.99 9.84 -11.34
CA PHE A 151 4.44 9.76 -11.22
C PHE A 151 4.96 8.31 -11.16
N GLN A 152 4.15 7.36 -10.67
CA GLN A 152 4.55 5.94 -10.60
C GLN A 152 4.91 5.33 -11.97
N TYR A 153 4.38 5.87 -13.07
CA TYR A 153 4.74 5.40 -14.40
C TYR A 153 6.19 5.73 -14.74
N ILE A 154 6.67 6.91 -14.34
CA ILE A 154 8.10 7.26 -14.42
C ILE A 154 8.91 6.42 -13.43
N ASP A 155 8.42 6.25 -12.20
CA ASP A 155 9.11 5.47 -11.16
C ASP A 155 9.42 4.04 -11.62
N LYS A 156 8.44 3.40 -12.27
CA LYS A 156 8.50 2.00 -12.75
C LYS A 156 9.14 1.83 -14.13
N ASP A 157 9.40 2.91 -14.87
CA ASP A 157 9.97 2.83 -16.21
C ASP A 157 11.46 2.49 -16.17
N GLU A 158 11.84 1.29 -16.59
CA GLU A 158 13.24 0.83 -16.59
C GLU A 158 14.10 1.48 -17.70
N GLU A 159 13.49 2.12 -18.71
CA GLU A 159 14.22 2.78 -19.79
C GLU A 159 14.73 4.17 -19.39
N ILE A 160 14.17 4.76 -18.33
CA ILE A 160 14.59 6.07 -17.82
C ILE A 160 15.69 5.89 -16.78
N ALA A 161 16.84 6.54 -16.98
CA ALA A 161 17.93 6.51 -16.01
C ALA A 161 17.49 7.10 -14.66
N PRO A 162 17.92 6.54 -13.51
CA PRO A 162 17.55 7.05 -12.19
C PRO A 162 17.91 8.54 -11.98
N GLU A 163 18.99 9.02 -12.59
CA GLU A 163 19.37 10.44 -12.63
C GLU A 163 18.26 11.30 -13.26
N ASP A 164 17.73 10.87 -14.40
CA ASP A 164 16.67 11.56 -15.12
C ASP A 164 15.35 11.48 -14.35
N LYS A 165 15.04 10.33 -13.72
CA LYS A 165 13.90 10.21 -12.80
C LYS A 165 13.99 11.18 -11.62
N PHE A 166 15.19 11.40 -11.08
CA PHE A 166 15.41 12.39 -10.04
C PHE A 166 15.11 13.82 -10.55
N GLN A 167 15.56 14.15 -11.76
CA GLN A 167 15.25 15.45 -12.36
C GLN A 167 13.75 15.64 -12.57
N TYR A 168 13.03 14.59 -13.03
CA TYR A 168 11.58 14.63 -13.12
C TYR A 168 10.94 14.81 -11.74
N LEU A 169 11.39 14.10 -10.71
CA LEU A 169 10.90 14.23 -9.34
C LEU A 169 11.04 15.67 -8.81
N LEU A 170 12.16 16.32 -9.12
CA LEU A 170 12.35 17.74 -8.83
C LEU A 170 11.33 18.60 -9.61
N GLN A 171 11.16 18.38 -10.91
CA GLN A 171 10.26 19.20 -11.72
C GLN A 171 8.79 19.14 -11.27
N VAL A 172 8.36 18.00 -10.71
CA VAL A 172 6.99 17.77 -10.26
C VAL A 172 6.76 18.10 -8.78
N THR A 173 7.80 18.47 -8.03
CA THR A 173 7.63 18.96 -6.65
C THR A 173 7.64 20.50 -6.62
N ILE A 174 6.67 21.09 -5.93
CA ILE A 174 6.49 22.55 -5.89
C ILE A 174 7.66 23.18 -5.11
N VAL A 175 8.39 24.11 -5.73
CA VAL A 175 9.53 24.78 -5.07
C VAL A 175 9.07 25.48 -3.79
N GLY A 176 9.80 25.24 -2.68
CA GLY A 176 9.46 25.78 -1.35
C GLY A 176 8.42 24.99 -0.57
N SER A 177 7.89 23.90 -1.12
CA SER A 177 6.95 23.00 -0.42
C SER A 177 7.65 21.97 0.46
N ARG A 178 6.89 21.34 1.36
CA ARG A 178 7.40 20.26 2.21
C ARG A 178 7.84 19.03 1.41
N ALA A 179 7.16 18.71 0.30
CA ALA A 179 7.60 17.65 -0.61
C ALA A 179 8.95 17.98 -1.24
N ARG A 180 9.13 19.24 -1.68
CA ARG A 180 10.38 19.69 -2.27
C ARG A 180 11.54 19.63 -1.29
N GLU A 181 11.35 20.07 -0.05
CA GLU A 181 12.37 19.96 1.00
C GLU A 181 12.83 18.51 1.23
N VAL A 182 11.92 17.55 1.14
CA VAL A 182 12.24 16.12 1.27
C VAL A 182 13.10 15.66 0.10
N VAL A 183 12.73 16.03 -1.14
CA VAL A 183 13.50 15.63 -2.32
C VAL A 183 14.88 16.30 -2.35
N GLU A 184 14.96 17.59 -2.03
CA GLU A 184 16.22 18.35 -1.98
C GLU A 184 17.14 17.97 -0.80
N SER A 185 16.65 17.21 0.18
CA SER A 185 17.50 16.65 1.24
C SER A 185 18.50 15.60 0.73
N PHE A 186 18.35 15.16 -0.53
CA PHE A 186 19.24 14.25 -1.21
C PHE A 186 19.92 14.93 -2.40
N PRO A 187 21.22 14.65 -2.65
CA PRO A 187 21.87 15.08 -3.88
C PRO A 187 21.17 14.50 -5.11
N PRO A 188 20.96 15.28 -6.19
CA PRO A 188 20.23 14.85 -7.38
C PRO A 188 21.07 13.92 -8.27
N THR A 189 21.30 12.70 -7.78
CA THR A 189 22.08 11.65 -8.44
C THR A 189 21.27 10.35 -8.46
N GLY A 190 21.52 9.47 -9.42
CA GLY A 190 20.73 8.25 -9.61
C GLY A 190 20.67 7.34 -8.38
N PRO A 191 21.79 7.05 -7.68
CA PRO A 191 21.76 6.25 -6.46
C PRO A 191 20.91 6.83 -5.32
N ASN A 192 20.67 8.14 -5.33
CA ASN A 192 19.87 8.82 -4.31
C ASN A 192 18.41 8.98 -4.70
N TYR A 193 18.04 8.70 -5.96
CA TYR A 193 16.65 8.72 -6.42
C TYR A 193 15.73 7.85 -5.57
N ILE A 194 16.14 6.60 -5.36
CA ILE A 194 15.37 5.62 -4.59
C ILE A 194 15.10 6.14 -3.17
N LYS A 195 16.14 6.69 -2.52
CA LYS A 195 16.04 7.24 -1.15
C LYS A 195 15.10 8.46 -1.09
N ALA A 196 15.14 9.33 -2.10
CA ALA A 196 14.28 10.48 -2.18
C ALA A 196 12.80 10.06 -2.34
N VAL A 197 12.53 9.10 -3.23
CA VAL A 197 11.17 8.56 -3.44
C VAL A 197 10.65 7.82 -2.22
N GLU A 198 11.45 6.97 -1.58
CA GLU A 198 11.08 6.28 -0.35
C GLU A 198 10.77 7.26 0.79
N SER A 199 11.57 8.31 0.94
CA SER A 199 11.34 9.35 1.93
C SER A 199 10.06 10.14 1.66
N LEU A 200 9.75 10.37 0.39
CA LEU A 200 8.52 11.04 -0.04
C LEU A 200 7.29 10.16 0.24
N LYS A 201 7.33 8.87 -0.14
CA LYS A 201 6.28 7.88 0.15
C LYS A 201 6.05 7.71 1.66
N SER A 202 7.12 7.61 2.45
CA SER A 202 7.03 7.47 3.91
C SER A 202 6.39 8.68 4.60
N ARG A 203 6.52 9.88 4.02
CA ARG A 203 5.91 11.09 4.58
C ARG A 203 4.48 11.32 4.13
N PHE A 204 4.16 11.06 2.87
CA PHE A 204 2.88 11.48 2.27
C PHE A 204 2.00 10.32 1.78
N GLY A 205 2.57 9.13 1.60
CA GLY A 205 1.89 7.95 1.08
C GLY A 205 1.56 6.89 2.11
N LYS A 206 1.30 7.29 3.36
CA LYS A 206 0.88 6.37 4.43
C LYS A 206 -0.62 6.11 4.33
N ASP A 207 -0.99 4.86 4.11
CA ASP A 207 -2.39 4.44 3.97
C ASP A 207 -3.27 4.89 5.14
N ASP A 208 -2.76 4.85 6.37
CA ASP A 208 -3.46 5.31 7.57
C ASP A 208 -3.91 6.79 7.50
N LEU A 209 -3.10 7.66 6.88
CA LEU A 209 -3.41 9.09 6.71
C LEU A 209 -4.30 9.35 5.50
N LEU A 210 -4.24 8.48 4.49
CA LEU A 210 -5.04 8.62 3.27
C LEU A 210 -6.48 8.11 3.49
N VAL A 211 -6.67 7.07 4.29
CA VAL A 211 -8.00 6.56 4.65
C VAL A 211 -8.85 7.65 5.34
N GLU A 212 -8.27 8.42 6.25
CA GLU A 212 -8.98 9.52 6.96
C GLU A 212 -9.47 10.63 6.02
N ILE A 213 -8.82 10.82 4.88
CA ILE A 213 -9.11 11.88 3.92
C ILE A 213 -10.12 11.45 2.84
N TYR A 214 -10.13 10.17 2.45
CA TYR A 214 -10.92 9.66 1.32
C TYR A 214 -12.09 8.74 1.70
N VAL A 215 -12.22 8.36 2.99
CA VAL A 215 -13.31 7.49 3.49
C VAL A 215 -14.37 8.26 4.30
N ASN A 216 -14.24 9.58 4.44
CA ASN A 216 -15.20 10.43 5.18
C ASN A 216 -16.02 11.33 4.25
#